data_AF-A0A6B0WNW8-F1
#
_entry.id   AF-A0A6B0WNW8-F1
#
_cell.length_a   1.000
_cell.length_b   1.000
_cell.length_c   1.000
_cell.angle_alpha   90.00
_cell.angle_beta   90.00
_cell.angle_gamma   90.00
#
_symmetry.space_group_name_H-M   'P 1'
#
loop_
_entity.id
_entity.type
_entity.pdbx_description
1 polymer ?
#
loop_
_entity_poly.entity_id
_entity_poly.type
_entity_poly.pdbx_seq_one_letter_code
_entity_poly.pdbx_strand_id
1 'polypeptide(L)' 'MKFGISFANVGTFVKGKGAALLAQAAEEAGFDSLWTVEHILYPEGYE' A
#
# COMPACT_ATOMS: atom_id res chain seq x y z
N MET A 1 -18.15 -9.12 -8.14
CA MET A 1 -17.12 -8.31 -8.84
C MET A 1 -15.96 -8.15 -7.88
N LYS A 2 -14.71 -8.26 -8.35
CA LYS A 2 -13.53 -8.18 -7.48
C LYS A 2 -12.93 -6.78 -7.49
N PHE A 3 -12.55 -6.26 -6.33
CA PHE A 3 -11.99 -4.92 -6.17
C PHE A 3 -10.61 -4.98 -5.51
N GLY A 4 -9.70 -4.09 -5.92
CA GLY A 4 -8.34 -4.02 -5.38
C GLY A 4 -7.87 -2.60 -5.14
N ILE A 5 -6.89 -2.45 -4.24
CA ILE A 5 -6.26 -1.18 -3.91
C ILE A 5 -4.83 -1.18 -4.46
N SER A 6 -4.54 -0.22 -5.34
CA SER A 6 -3.19 0.02 -5.86
C SER A 6 -2.44 1.03 -4.97
N PHE A 7 -1.11 0.96 -4.99
CA PHE A 7 -0.22 1.82 -4.19
C PHE A 7 -0.44 1.67 -2.68
N ALA A 8 -0.66 0.44 -2.20
CA ALA A 8 -0.98 0.14 -0.80
C ALA A 8 0.16 0.40 0.22
N ASN A 9 1.30 0.93 -0.21
CA ASN A 9 2.45 1.23 0.65
C ASN A 9 2.93 2.68 0.52
N VAL A 10 2.02 3.63 0.25
CA VAL A 10 2.33 5.06 0.17
C VAL A 10 1.85 5.83 1.40
N GLY A 11 2.36 7.05 1.59
CA GLY A 11 1.97 7.94 2.68
C GLY A 11 2.17 7.31 4.06
N THR A 12 1.12 7.29 4.88
CA THR A 12 1.15 6.75 6.26
C THR A 12 1.43 5.24 6.31
N PHE A 13 1.28 4.52 5.19
CA PHE A 13 1.38 3.06 5.13
C PHE A 13 2.74 2.54 4.64
N VAL A 14 3.76 3.40 4.55
CA VAL A 14 5.11 3.05 4.05
C VAL A 14 5.92 2.13 4.97
N LYS A 15 5.47 1.90 6.22
CA LYS A 15 6.14 1.02 7.19
C LYS A 15 5.26 -0.19 7.51
N GLY A 16 5.87 -1.30 7.90
CA GLY A 16 5.19 -2.58 8.12
C GLY A 16 3.95 -2.49 9.02
N LYS A 17 3.98 -1.71 10.11
CA LYS A 17 2.81 -1.51 10.98
C LYS A 17 1.64 -0.84 10.25
N GLY A 18 1.92 0.18 9.45
CA GLY A 18 0.91 0.88 8.65
C GLY A 18 0.38 -0.02 7.54
N ALA A 19 1.25 -0.73 6.83
CA ALA A 19 0.85 -1.67 5.78
C ALA A 19 -0.06 -2.78 6.32
N ALA A 20 0.24 -3.34 7.50
CA ALA A 20 -0.60 -4.33 8.15
C ALA A 20 -1.98 -3.78 8.52
N LEU A 21 -2.04 -2.54 9.04
CA LEU A 21 -3.31 -1.88 9.36
C LEU A 21 -4.17 -1.68 8.11
N LEU A 22 -3.57 -1.21 7.00
CA LEU A 22 -4.28 -1.04 5.73
C LEU A 22 -4.82 -2.37 5.21
N ALA A 23 -4.02 -3.43 5.28
CA ALA A 23 -4.41 -4.74 4.80
C ALA A 23 -5.63 -5.29 5.55
N GLN A 24 -5.61 -5.23 6.88
CA GLN A 24 -6.72 -5.67 7.72
C GLN A 24 -7.99 -4.86 7.45
N ALA A 25 -7.87 -3.52 7.35
CA ALA A 25 -9.02 -2.67 7.04
C ALA A 25 -9.58 -2.93 5.63
N ALA A 26 -8.72 -3.22 4.66
CA ALA A 26 -9.15 -3.54 3.29
C ALA A 26 -9.88 -4.90 3.22
N GLU A 27 -9.41 -5.90 3.97
CA GLU A 27 -10.11 -7.19 4.11
C GLU A 27 -11.49 -7.00 4.75
N GLU A 28 -11.59 -6.24 5.84
CA GLU A 28 -12.86 -5.92 6.51
C GLU A 28 -13.84 -5.16 5.59
N ALA A 29 -13.30 -4.30 4.71
CA ALA A 29 -14.09 -3.56 3.72
C ALA A 29 -14.45 -4.39 2.47
N GLY A 30 -13.96 -5.63 2.35
CA GLY A 30 -14.30 -6.56 1.27
C GLY A 30 -13.46 -6.40 -0.01
N PHE A 31 -12.25 -5.83 0.07
CA PHE A 31 -11.32 -5.81 -1.05
C PHE A 31 -10.62 -7.17 -1.21
N ASP A 32 -10.37 -7.57 -2.45
CA ASP A 32 -9.79 -8.88 -2.80
C ASP A 32 -8.26 -8.84 -2.95
N SER A 33 -7.67 -7.66 -3.15
CA SER A 33 -6.23 -7.54 -3.39
C SER A 33 -5.65 -6.18 -3.02
N LEU A 34 -4.38 -6.19 -2.60
CA LEU A 34 -3.54 -5.03 -2.40
C LEU A 34 -2.32 -5.13 -3.30
N TRP A 35 -1.92 -4.01 -3.90
CA TRP A 35 -0.76 -3.94 -4.76
C TRP A 35 0.18 -2.85 -4.23
N THR A 36 1.39 -3.26 -3.86
CA THR A 36 2.45 -2.35 -3.44
C THR A 36 3.36 -2.01 -4.60
N VAL A 37 3.97 -0.83 -4.54
CA VAL A 37 5.05 -0.44 -5.46
C VAL A 37 6.40 -0.59 -4.79
N GLU A 38 7.34 -1.26 -5.45
CA GLU A 38 8.72 -1.34 -4.99
C GLU A 38 9.57 -0.33 -5.77
N HIS A 39 10.02 0.70 -5.07
CA HIS A 39 10.95 1.69 -5.62
C HIS A 39 12.38 1.24 -5.28
N ILE A 40 12.98 0.43 -6.15
CA ILE A 40 14.38 -0.02 -6.05
C ILE A 40 15.40 1.09 -6.31
N LEU A 41 14.99 2.19 -6.95
CA LEU A 41 15.81 3.38 -7.16
C LEU A 41 15.05 4.60 -6.67
N TYR A 42 15.61 5.26 -5.66
CA TYR A 42 15.12 6.54 -5.15
C TYR A 42 16.12 7.63 -5.56
N PRO A 43 15.76 8.53 -6.50
CA PRO A 43 16.64 9.63 -6.85
C PRO A 43 16.75 10.60 -5.66
N GLU A 44 17.96 10.78 -5.16
CA GLU A 44 18.25 11.83 -4.18
C GLU A 44 18.13 13.22 -4.85
N GLY A 45 17.64 14.22 -4.11
CA GLY A 45 17.62 15.62 -4.57
C GLY A 45 16.45 16.05 -5.46
N TYR A 46 15.32 15.32 -5.43
CA TYR A 46 14.06 15.84 -5.98
C TYR A 46 13.55 16.96 -5.05
N GLU A 47 13.54 18.21 -5.52
CA GLU A 47 12.81 19.33 -4.90
C GLU A 47 11.37 19.43 -5.41
#